data_AF-A0A2D5PNI2-F1
#
_entry.id   AF-A0A2D5PNI2-F1
#
_cell.length_a   1.000
_cell.length_b   1.000
_cell.length_c   1.000
_cell.angle_alpha   90.00
_cell.angle_beta   90.00
_cell.angle_gamma   90.00
#
_symmetry.space_group_name_H-M   'P 1'
#
loop_
_entity.id
_entity.type
_entity.pdbx_description
1 polymer ?
#
loop_
_entity_poly.entity_id
_entity_poly.type
_entity_poly.pdbx_seq_one_letter_code
_entity_poly.pdbx_strand_id
1 'polypeptide(L)' 'MTESLNKLYDLEILKGDYVYIGSDIKAKSMEQAIAIMKIVYDSDIDKDSEIIHCEEKTIQ' A
#
# COMPACT_ATOMS: atom_id res chain seq x y z
N MET A 1 17.55 16.87 -12.73
CA MET A 1 16.15 16.66 -12.31
C MET A 1 16.06 15.21 -11.87
N THR A 2 15.80 14.94 -10.60
CA THR A 2 15.60 13.57 -10.13
C THR A 2 14.25 13.11 -10.67
N GLU A 3 14.27 12.34 -11.77
CA GLU A 3 13.10 11.59 -12.21
C GLU A 3 12.66 10.73 -11.03
N SER A 4 11.59 11.18 -10.38
CA SER A 4 10.93 10.36 -9.37
C SER A 4 10.28 9.25 -10.16
N LEU A 5 10.95 8.09 -10.24
CA LEU A 5 10.36 6.88 -10.81
C LEU A 5 8.94 6.77 -10.23
N ASN A 6 7.94 6.83 -11.11
CA ASN A 6 6.56 6.76 -10.69
C ASN A 6 6.31 5.30 -10.28
N LYS A 7 6.38 5.02 -8.99
CA LYS A 7 6.06 3.70 -8.47
C LYS A 7 4.58 3.63 -8.10
N LEU A 8 3.97 2.54 -8.48
CA LEU A 8 2.65 2.11 -8.03
C LEU A 8 2.82 0.88 -7.16
N TYR A 9 1.96 0.75 -6.17
CA TYR A 9 1.90 -0.40 -5.29
C TYR A 9 0.50 -0.97 -5.31
N ASP A 10 0.43 -2.29 -5.47
CA ASP A 10 -0.77 -3.07 -5.16
C ASP A 10 -0.53 -3.78 -3.84
N LEU A 11 -1.41 -3.54 -2.87
CA LEU A 11 -1.31 -4.07 -1.51
C LEU A 11 -2.58 -4.80 -1.14
N GLU A 12 -2.42 -5.95 -0.50
CA GLU A 12 -3.50 -6.64 0.21
C GLU A 12 -3.09 -6.82 1.66
N ILE A 13 -3.96 -6.36 2.56
CA ILE A 13 -3.72 -6.35 4.00
C ILE A 13 -4.84 -7.11 4.70
N LEU A 14 -4.49 -8.17 5.41
CA LEU A 14 -5.40 -8.96 6.22
C LEU A 14 -5.54 -8.34 7.61
N LYS A 15 -6.78 -8.21 8.11
CA LYS A 15 -7.06 -7.94 9.52
C LYS A 15 -8.29 -8.70 9.97
N GLY A 16 -8.12 -9.61 10.93
CA GLY A 16 -9.18 -10.54 11.31
C GLY A 16 -9.65 -11.32 10.10
N ASP A 17 -10.94 -11.22 9.78
CA ASP A 17 -11.55 -11.90 8.63
C ASP A 17 -11.64 -11.03 7.36
N TYR A 18 -11.09 -9.81 7.39
CA TYR A 18 -11.17 -8.85 6.29
C TYR A 18 -9.86 -8.73 5.53
N VAL A 19 -9.94 -8.64 4.20
CA VAL A 19 -8.82 -8.29 3.33
C VAL A 19 -9.07 -6.90 2.73
N TYR A 20 -8.20 -5.96 3.05
CA TYR A 20 -8.19 -4.60 2.53
C TYR A 20 -7.29 -4.55 1.30
N ILE A 21 -7.85 -4.13 0.17
CA ILE A 21 -7.15 -4.11 -1.12
C ILE A 21 -6.92 -2.65 -1.51
N GLY A 22 -5.70 -2.31 -1.88
CA GLY A 22 -5.40 -1.03 -2.51
C GLY A 22 -4.59 -1.26 -3.76
N SER A 23 -5.09 -0.78 -4.88
CA SER A 23 -4.47 -0.94 -6.20
C SER A 23 -4.01 0.40 -6.73
N ASP A 24 -2.96 0.38 -7.56
CA ASP A 24 -2.36 1.54 -8.21
C ASP A 24 -2.02 2.67 -7.22
N ILE A 25 -1.56 2.31 -6.02
CA ILE A 25 -1.21 3.27 -4.98
C ILE A 25 0.09 3.96 -5.37
N LYS A 26 -0.01 5.24 -5.73
CA LYS A 26 1.17 6.05 -6.02
C LYS A 26 1.95 6.36 -4.73
N ALA A 27 3.11 5.74 -4.58
CA ALA A 27 3.98 5.93 -3.42
C ALA A 27 5.46 5.83 -3.83
N LYS A 28 6.37 6.33 -3.00
CA LYS A 28 7.83 6.25 -3.20
C LYS A 28 8.43 4.99 -2.58
N SER A 29 7.71 4.37 -1.63
CA SER A 29 8.09 3.17 -0.91
C SER A 29 6.84 2.41 -0.45
N MET A 30 7.02 1.13 -0.12
CA MET A 30 5.99 0.30 0.50
C MET A 30 5.44 0.92 1.80
N GLU A 31 6.31 1.46 2.65
CA GLU A 31 5.90 2.14 3.89
C GLU A 31 4.96 3.31 3.63
N GLN A 32 5.24 4.10 2.58
CA GLN A 32 4.36 5.19 2.17
C GLN A 32 3.04 4.65 1.60
N ALA A 33 3.05 3.57 0.83
CA ALA A 33 1.83 2.94 0.32
C ALA A 33 0.94 2.42 1.46
N ILE A 34 1.54 1.80 2.49
CA ILE A 34 0.83 1.37 3.71
C ILE A 34 0.27 2.57 4.47
N ALA A 35 1.03 3.66 4.60
CA ALA A 35 0.54 4.87 5.26
C ALA A 35 -0.68 5.46 4.54
N ILE A 36 -0.69 5.43 3.20
CA ILE A 36 -1.86 5.85 2.41
C ILE A 36 -3.04 4.91 2.66
N MET A 37 -2.83 3.59 2.63
CA MET A 37 -3.87 2.60 2.96
C MET A 37 -4.49 2.85 4.35
N LYS A 38 -3.66 3.13 5.36
CA LYS A 38 -4.13 3.48 6.71
C LYS A 38 -5.04 4.70 6.73
N ILE A 39 -4.75 5.72 5.91
CA ILE A 39 -5.58 6.93 5.81
C ILE A 39 -6.90 6.62 5.09
N VAL A 40 -6.86 5.83 4.01
CA VAL A 40 -8.05 5.49 3.20
C VAL A 40 -9.05 4.64 4.00
N TYR A 41 -8.55 3.71 4.81
CA TYR A 41 -9.36 2.81 5.63
C TYR A 41 -9.52 3.30 7.08
N ASP A 42 -9.48 4.61 7.31
CA ASP A 42 -9.72 5.25 8.62
C ASP A 42 -8.98 4.61 9.81
N SER A 43 -7.72 4.22 9.60
CA SER A 43 -6.86 3.54 10.58
C SER A 43 -7.30 2.13 10.99
N ASP A 44 -8.21 1.49 10.26
CA ASP A 44 -8.51 0.06 10.44
C ASP A 44 -7.26 -0.80 10.20
N ILE A 45 -6.30 -0.33 9.41
CA ILE A 45 -5.01 -1.00 9.26
C ILE A 45 -4.07 -0.57 10.40
N ASP A 46 -3.77 -1.48 11.31
CA ASP A 46 -2.95 -1.24 12.49
C ASP A 46 -1.83 -2.29 12.65
N LYS A 47 -1.29 -2.45 13.86
CA LYS A 47 -0.20 -3.38 14.18
C LYS A 47 -0.62 -4.85 14.15
N ASP A 48 -1.91 -5.13 14.24
CA ASP A 48 -2.47 -6.49 14.21
C ASP A 48 -2.84 -6.90 12.78
N SER A 49 -2.56 -6.03 11.81
CA SER A 49 -2.76 -6.28 10.39
C SER A 49 -1.52 -6.91 9.76
N GLU A 50 -1.73 -7.82 8.82
CA GLU A 50 -0.67 -8.54 8.10
C GLU A 50 -0.71 -8.20 6.62
N ILE A 51 0.44 -7.91 6.01
CA ILE A 51 0.56 -7.72 4.57
C ILE A 51 0.64 -9.12 3.95
N ILE A 52 -0.41 -9.53 3.25
CA ILE A 52 -0.46 -10.83 2.59
C ILE A 52 -0.06 -10.76 1.11
N HIS A 53 -0.13 -9.56 0.52
CA HIS A 53 0.36 -9.30 -0.83
C HIS A 53 0.93 -7.89 -0.97
N CYS A 54 2.04 -7.77 -1.71
CA CYS A 54 2.63 -6.51 -2.10
C CYS A 54 3.32 -6.64 -3.46
N GLU A 55 2.84 -5.91 -4.45
CA GLU A 55 3.47 -5.78 -5.77
C GLU A 55 3.92 -4.33 -5.99
N GLU A 56 5.18 -4.13 -6.39
CA GLU A 56 5.71 -2.83 -6.81
C GLU A 56 5.78 -2.78 -8.33
N LYS A 57 5.12 -1.79 -8.94
CA LYS A 57 5.17 -1.52 -10.37
C LYS A 57 5.89 -0.20 -10.61
N THR A 58 6.93 -0.22 -11.43
CA THR A 58 7.60 1.01 -11.87
C THR A 58 7.00 1.42 -13.21
N ILE A 59 6.37 2.60 -13.27
CA ILE A 59 5.93 3.18 -14.53
C ILE A 59 7.10 3.96 -15.13
N GLN A 60 7.48 3.58 -16.35
CA GLN A 60 8.48 4.26 -17.18
C GLN A 60 7.86 5.39 -17.99
#